data_AF-A0A8J6I1D6-F1
#
_entry.id   AF-A0A8J6I1D6-F1
#
_cell.length_a   1.000
_cell.length_b   1.000
_cell.length_c   1.000
_cell.angle_alpha   90.00
_cell.angle_beta   90.00
_cell.angle_gamma   90.00
#
_symmetry.space_group_name_H-M   'P 1'
#
loop_
_entity.id
_entity.type
_entity.pdbx_description
1 polymer ?
#
loop_
_entity_poly.entity_id
_entity_poly.type
_entity_poly.pdbx_seq_one_letter_code
_entity_poly.pdbx_strand_id
1 'polypeptide(L)'
;MKFVAVTACPTGVAHTYMAAEALEMAAEELGHEIKVETQGSMGVENELTPEEIAAADAVIFAVDMSVTRSERFAGKLILKKGVSEAIKHSREIILAAVELVEKGGDLSPQVDSGEPRSGKPSSASSERGKEENEKRKVLFGWLKRK
;
A
#
# COMPACT_ATOMS: atom_id res chain seq x y z
N MET A 1 7.84 -11.09 -12.45
CA MET A 1 6.56 -10.41 -12.76
C MET A 1 6.85 -8.94 -13.02
N LYS A 2 5.94 -8.28 -13.71
CA LYS A 2 6.00 -6.84 -13.99
C LYS A 2 4.93 -6.14 -13.17
N PHE A 3 5.34 -5.23 -12.32
CA PHE A 3 4.47 -4.44 -11.47
C PHE A 3 4.50 -2.98 -11.87
N VAL A 4 3.42 -2.28 -11.56
CA VAL A 4 3.42 -0.82 -11.54
C VAL A 4 2.90 -0.36 -10.18
N ALA A 5 3.39 0.77 -9.68
CA ALA A 5 2.96 1.30 -8.40
C ALA A 5 2.66 2.79 -8.48
N VAL A 6 1.78 3.24 -7.59
CA VAL A 6 1.52 4.67 -7.34
C VAL A 6 1.78 4.95 -5.87
N THR A 7 2.62 5.95 -5.60
CA THR A 7 2.91 6.43 -4.25
C THR A 7 2.34 7.83 -4.06
N ALA A 8 1.67 8.09 -2.94
CA ALA A 8 1.09 9.40 -2.66
C ALA A 8 0.90 9.65 -1.17
N CYS A 9 1.56 10.69 -0.65
CA CYS A 9 1.48 11.08 0.75
C CYS A 9 1.11 12.58 0.87
N PRO A 10 0.03 12.94 1.61
CA PRO A 10 -0.37 14.35 1.77
C PRO A 10 0.58 15.13 2.67
N THR A 11 1.34 14.44 3.54
CA THR A 11 2.24 15.03 4.53
C THR A 11 3.57 15.53 3.95
N GLY A 12 3.91 15.14 2.72
CA GLY A 12 5.07 15.65 2.01
C GLY A 12 5.70 14.66 1.03
N VAL A 13 6.53 15.18 0.13
CA VAL A 13 7.19 14.40 -0.94
C VAL A 13 8.22 13.38 -0.43
N ALA A 14 8.77 13.59 0.76
CA ALA A 14 9.79 12.71 1.33
C ALA A 14 9.28 11.27 1.49
N HIS A 15 8.12 11.07 2.12
CA HIS A 15 7.55 9.72 2.28
C HIS A 15 7.11 9.12 0.94
N THR A 16 6.66 9.94 -0.01
CA THR A 16 6.33 9.50 -1.37
C THR A 16 7.56 8.89 -2.05
N TYR A 17 8.69 9.60 -2.08
CA TYR A 17 9.92 9.09 -2.69
C TYR A 17 10.53 7.92 -1.92
N MET A 18 10.53 7.98 -0.58
CA MET A 18 11.01 6.86 0.24
C MET A 18 10.21 5.58 -0.01
N ALA A 19 8.89 5.68 -0.18
CA ALA A 19 8.06 4.53 -0.51
C ALA A 19 8.35 4.01 -1.92
N ALA A 20 8.57 4.92 -2.88
CA ALA A 20 8.90 4.54 -4.25
C ALA A 20 10.23 3.77 -4.30
N GLU A 21 11.29 4.33 -3.72
CA GLU A 21 12.61 3.70 -3.67
C GLU A 21 12.57 2.36 -2.93
N ALA A 22 11.86 2.28 -1.80
CA ALA A 22 11.74 1.03 -1.04
C ALA A 22 11.03 -0.08 -1.83
N LEU A 23 10.03 0.26 -2.65
CA LEU A 23 9.35 -0.70 -3.52
C LEU A 23 10.23 -1.11 -4.71
N GLU A 24 10.97 -0.17 -5.31
CA GLU A 24 11.92 -0.43 -6.40
C GLU A 24 13.01 -1.40 -5.95
N MET A 25 13.69 -1.10 -4.83
CA MET A 25 14.72 -1.97 -4.27
C MET A 25 14.17 -3.36 -3.94
N ALA A 26 12.99 -3.43 -3.30
CA ALA A 26 12.40 -4.71 -2.91
C ALA A 26 11.99 -5.57 -4.13
N ALA A 27 11.52 -4.95 -5.21
CA ALA A 27 11.21 -5.68 -6.44
C ALA A 27 12.48 -6.19 -7.11
N GLU A 28 13.53 -5.37 -7.19
CA GLU A 28 14.83 -5.76 -7.74
C GLU A 28 15.45 -6.92 -6.96
N GLU A 29 15.46 -6.85 -5.62
CA GLU A 29 15.93 -7.92 -4.73
C GLU A 29 15.20 -9.25 -4.94
N LEU A 30 13.92 -9.20 -5.33
CA LEU A 30 13.09 -10.37 -5.61
C LEU A 30 13.12 -10.80 -7.08
N GLY A 31 13.88 -10.11 -7.94
CA GLY A 31 13.98 -10.41 -9.37
C GLY A 31 12.71 -10.06 -10.15
N HIS A 32 12.05 -8.96 -9.78
CA HIS A 32 10.85 -8.45 -10.44
C HIS A 32 11.07 -7.04 -10.98
N GLU A 33 10.35 -6.70 -12.04
CA GLU A 33 10.36 -5.36 -12.60
C GLU A 33 9.24 -4.54 -11.97
N ILE A 34 9.53 -3.30 -11.58
CA ILE A 34 8.53 -2.35 -11.10
C ILE A 34 8.81 -0.96 -11.67
N LYS A 35 7.73 -0.23 -11.97
CA LYS A 35 7.79 1.21 -12.23
C LYS A 35 6.87 1.95 -11.27
N VAL A 36 7.38 3.00 -10.62
CA VAL A 36 6.63 3.74 -9.61
C VAL A 36 6.32 5.16 -10.09
N GLU A 37 5.02 5.49 -10.15
CA GLU A 37 4.53 6.85 -10.29
C GLU A 37 4.44 7.50 -8.91
N THR A 38 4.94 8.73 -8.79
CA THR A 38 4.90 9.50 -7.54
C THR A 38 3.94 10.66 -7.69
N GLN A 39 2.93 10.74 -6.82
CA GLN A 39 1.96 11.83 -6.79
C GLN A 39 2.13 12.63 -5.50
N GLY A 40 2.44 13.92 -5.63
CA GLY A 40 2.63 14.80 -4.48
C GLY A 40 2.19 16.23 -4.76
N SER A 41 2.56 17.13 -3.86
CA SER A 41 2.28 18.58 -4.00
C SER A 41 2.94 19.22 -5.23
N MET A 42 4.00 18.61 -5.75
CA MET A 42 4.69 19.06 -6.97
C MET A 42 4.06 18.53 -8.27
N GLY A 43 3.00 17.72 -8.15
CA GLY A 43 2.32 17.08 -9.27
C GLY A 43 2.63 15.60 -9.37
N VAL A 44 2.45 15.06 -10.57
CA VAL A 44 2.73 13.67 -10.92
C VAL A 44 4.10 13.60 -11.58
N GLU A 45 4.96 12.73 -11.08
CA GLU A 45 6.27 12.43 -11.65
C GLU A 45 6.37 10.93 -11.95
N ASN A 46 7.23 10.57 -12.90
CA ASN A 46 7.37 9.20 -13.41
C ASN A 46 6.04 8.60 -13.85
N GLU A 47 5.21 9.41 -14.53
CA GLU A 47 3.86 9.02 -14.93
C GLU A 47 3.87 7.69 -15.69
N LEU A 48 2.97 6.80 -15.27
CA LEU A 48 2.78 5.50 -15.90
C LEU A 48 2.03 5.68 -17.23
N THR A 49 2.62 5.14 -18.30
CA THR A 49 1.97 5.15 -19.61
C THR A 49 0.90 4.06 -19.68
N PRO A 50 -0.09 4.20 -20.58
CA PRO A 50 -1.10 3.15 -20.78
C PRO A 50 -0.49 1.79 -21.14
N GLU A 51 0.61 1.76 -21.91
CA GLU A 51 1.30 0.52 -22.27
C GLU A 51 1.93 -0.16 -21.06
N GLU A 52 2.50 0.61 -20.14
CA GLU A 52 3.12 0.09 -18.92
C GLU A 52 2.08 -0.50 -17.98
N ILE A 53 0.94 0.20 -17.82
CA ILE A 53 -0.19 -0.29 -17.03
C ILE A 53 -0.75 -1.57 -17.67
N ALA A 54 -0.90 -1.59 -19.00
CA ALA A 54 -1.40 -2.77 -19.72
C ALA A 54 -0.46 -3.97 -19.59
N ALA A 55 0.85 -3.77 -19.63
CA ALA A 55 1.85 -4.82 -19.48
C ALA A 55 2.06 -5.29 -18.03
N ALA A 56 1.54 -4.58 -17.03
CA ALA A 56 1.66 -4.94 -15.63
C ALA A 56 0.74 -6.11 -15.25
N ASP A 57 1.29 -7.07 -14.49
CA ASP A 57 0.59 -8.20 -13.89
C ASP A 57 -0.30 -7.72 -12.73
N ALA A 58 0.21 -6.81 -11.90
CA ALA A 58 -0.53 -6.16 -10.83
C ALA A 58 -0.08 -4.72 -10.60
N VAL A 59 -0.96 -3.97 -9.93
CA VAL A 59 -0.81 -2.56 -9.59
C VAL A 59 -0.74 -2.43 -8.06
N ILE A 60 0.24 -1.71 -7.55
CA ILE A 60 0.41 -1.46 -6.11
C ILE A 60 0.09 0.00 -5.82
N PHE A 61 -0.93 0.27 -5.01
CA PHE A 61 -1.23 1.61 -4.52
C PHE A 61 -0.69 1.76 -3.09
N ALA A 62 0.45 2.44 -2.96
CA ALA A 62 1.06 2.81 -1.69
C ALA A 62 0.69 4.27 -1.37
N VAL A 63 -0.55 4.49 -0.93
CA VAL A 63 -1.14 5.84 -0.86
C VAL A 63 -1.88 6.08 0.46
N ASP A 64 -1.70 7.29 0.99
CA ASP A 64 -2.43 7.80 2.16
C ASP A 64 -3.51 8.83 1.75
N MET A 65 -3.74 8.99 0.44
CA MET A 65 -4.74 9.86 -0.15
C MET A 65 -5.36 9.22 -1.40
N SER A 66 -6.36 9.87 -2.01
CA SER A 66 -6.94 9.43 -3.28
C SER A 66 -5.92 9.54 -4.42
N VAL A 67 -5.79 8.48 -5.21
CA VAL A 67 -4.98 8.47 -6.44
C VAL A 67 -5.66 9.32 -7.50
N THR A 68 -4.90 10.23 -8.10
CA THR A 68 -5.35 10.99 -9.27
C THR A 68 -5.35 10.08 -10.49
N ARG A 69 -6.40 10.13 -11.31
CA ARG A 69 -6.56 9.31 -12.53
C ARG A 69 -6.55 7.80 -12.28
N SER A 70 -7.17 7.37 -11.18
CA SER A 70 -7.28 5.96 -10.79
C SER A 70 -8.02 5.08 -11.81
N GLU A 71 -8.85 5.68 -12.65
CA GLU A 71 -9.61 5.02 -13.72
C GLU A 71 -8.71 4.31 -14.73
N ARG A 72 -7.45 4.74 -14.90
CA ARG A 72 -6.47 4.09 -15.80
C ARG A 72 -6.12 2.67 -15.37
N PHE A 73 -6.34 2.33 -14.10
CA PHE A 73 -6.02 1.03 -13.51
C PHE A 73 -7.25 0.11 -13.41
N ALA A 74 -8.39 0.51 -13.97
CA ALA A 74 -9.61 -0.30 -13.94
C ALA A 74 -9.40 -1.67 -14.60
N GLY A 75 -9.86 -2.73 -13.91
CA GLY A 75 -9.73 -4.11 -14.38
C GLY A 75 -8.37 -4.77 -14.12
N LYS A 76 -7.41 -4.07 -13.50
CA LYS A 76 -6.16 -4.65 -13.03
C LYS A 76 -6.29 -5.24 -11.62
N LEU A 77 -5.39 -6.15 -11.28
CA LEU A 77 -5.22 -6.62 -9.91
C LEU A 77 -4.56 -5.51 -9.10
N ILE A 78 -5.29 -4.96 -8.13
CA ILE A 78 -4.82 -3.81 -7.34
C ILE A 78 -4.58 -4.24 -5.90
N LEU A 79 -3.35 -4.05 -5.43
CA LEU A 79 -2.97 -4.17 -4.02
C LEU A 79 -2.84 -2.78 -3.40
N LYS A 80 -3.71 -2.45 -2.43
CA LYS A 80 -3.68 -1.14 -1.75
C LYS A 80 -3.05 -1.25 -0.36
N LYS A 81 -2.11 -0.36 -0.07
CA LYS A 81 -1.34 -0.24 1.17
C LYS A 81 -1.07 1.22 1.53
N GLY A 82 -0.74 1.47 2.79
CA GLY A 82 -0.32 2.81 3.23
C GLY A 82 1.13 3.12 2.83
N VAL A 83 1.47 4.40 2.69
CA VAL A 83 2.85 4.84 2.36
C VAL A 83 3.84 4.37 3.44
N SER A 84 3.44 4.46 4.70
CA SER A 84 4.26 4.00 5.84
C SER A 84 4.49 2.49 5.82
N GLU A 85 3.54 1.71 5.31
CA GLU A 85 3.71 0.26 5.15
C GLU A 85 4.66 -0.04 3.99
N ALA A 86 4.55 0.67 2.87
CA ALA A 86 5.46 0.56 1.74
C ALA A 86 6.92 0.79 2.13
N ILE A 87 7.19 1.74 3.02
CA ILE A 87 8.56 2.01 3.50
C ILE A 87 9.09 0.89 4.39
N LYS A 88 8.27 0.33 5.29
CA LYS A 88 8.72 -0.62 6.32
C LYS A 88 8.66 -2.08 5.89
N HIS A 89 7.74 -2.40 5.00
CA HIS A 89 7.34 -3.76 4.62
C HIS A 89 7.31 -3.92 3.09
N SER A 90 8.14 -3.17 2.35
CA SER A 90 8.18 -3.20 0.88
C SER A 90 8.29 -4.62 0.33
N ARG A 91 9.20 -5.42 0.87
CA ARG A 91 9.40 -6.83 0.48
C ARG A 91 8.13 -7.67 0.66
N GLU A 92 7.42 -7.52 1.77
CA GLU A 92 6.17 -8.23 2.04
C GLU A 92 5.07 -7.80 1.08
N ILE A 93 5.05 -6.52 0.70
CA ILE A 93 4.08 -5.97 -0.25
C ILE A 93 4.32 -6.51 -1.66
N ILE A 94 5.57 -6.60 -2.11
CA ILE A 94 5.88 -7.23 -3.41
C ILE A 94 5.47 -8.70 -3.41
N LEU A 95 5.79 -9.45 -2.35
CA LEU A 95 5.37 -10.85 -2.23
C LEU A 95 3.84 -11.01 -2.21
N ALA A 96 3.12 -10.11 -1.53
CA ALA A 96 1.67 -10.11 -1.54
C ALA A 96 1.11 -9.78 -2.94
N ALA A 97 1.79 -8.92 -3.72
CA ALA A 97 1.41 -8.65 -5.10
C ALA A 97 1.65 -9.88 -6.01
N VAL A 98 2.75 -10.60 -5.81
CA VAL A 98 3.02 -11.88 -6.49
C VAL A 98 1.91 -12.89 -6.17
N GLU A 99 1.61 -13.08 -4.88
CA GLU A 99 0.56 -13.99 -4.43
C GLU A 99 -0.82 -13.59 -4.98
N LEU A 100 -1.10 -12.29 -5.09
CA LEU A 100 -2.32 -11.77 -5.71
C LEU A 100 -2.40 -12.13 -7.19
N VAL A 101 -1.28 -12.08 -7.93
CA VAL A 101 -1.24 -12.52 -9.34
C VAL A 101 -1.44 -14.03 -9.46
N GLU A 102 -0.79 -14.81 -8.59
CA GLU A 102 -0.91 -16.28 -8.59
C GLU A 102 -2.32 -16.75 -8.22
N LYS A 103 -2.99 -16.09 -7.26
CA LYS A 103 -4.37 -16.39 -6.86
C LYS A 103 -5.40 -15.77 -7.79
N GLY A 104 -5.11 -14.58 -8.32
CA GLY A 104 -5.96 -13.78 -9.22
C GLY A 104 -6.09 -14.34 -10.63
N GLY A 105 -5.50 -15.51 -10.92
CA GLY A 105 -5.95 -16.39 -12.00
C GLY A 105 -7.42 -16.84 -11.84
N ASP A 106 -8.02 -16.62 -10.65
CA ASP A 106 -9.43 -16.88 -10.36
C ASP A 106 -10.02 -15.71 -9.54
N LEU A 107 -10.82 -14.86 -10.22
CA LEU A 107 -11.74 -13.82 -9.70
C LEU A 107 -11.34 -12.33 -9.68
N SER A 108 -12.41 -11.56 -9.85
CA SER A 108 -12.64 -10.23 -10.40
C SER A 108 -12.50 -9.04 -9.39
N PRO A 109 -12.50 -7.78 -9.89
CA PRO A 109 -12.08 -6.60 -9.14
C PRO A 109 -13.06 -6.21 -8.02
N GLN A 110 -12.54 -6.03 -6.80
CA GLN A 110 -13.25 -5.33 -5.73
C GLN A 110 -12.99 -3.82 -5.86
N VAL A 111 -13.96 -3.13 -6.44
CA VAL A 111 -14.11 -1.67 -6.42
C VAL A 111 -14.48 -1.21 -5.01
N ASP A 112 -13.51 -0.60 -4.32
CA ASP A 112 -13.78 0.15 -3.09
C ASP A 112 -14.41 1.50 -3.47
N SER A 113 -15.74 1.49 -3.54
CA SER A 113 -16.58 2.67 -3.67
C SER A 113 -16.37 3.56 -2.43
N GLY A 114 -15.73 4.72 -2.62
CA GLY A 114 -15.58 5.70 -1.55
C GLY A 114 -16.89 6.35 -1.15
N GLU A 115 -16.91 6.90 0.07
CA GLU A 115 -17.73 8.06 0.43
C GLU A 115 -16.99 8.86 1.54
N PRO A 116 -16.94 10.20 1.45
CA PRO A 116 -16.12 11.06 2.31
C PRO A 116 -16.88 11.55 3.55
N ARG A 117 -16.15 11.89 4.64
CA ARG A 117 -16.68 12.77 5.70
C ARG A 117 -15.64 13.79 6.14
N SER A 118 -15.82 15.01 5.66
CA SER A 118 -15.24 16.23 6.23
C SER A 118 -16.09 16.71 7.41
N GLY A 119 -15.44 17.04 8.53
CA GLY A 119 -16.06 17.66 9.70
C GLY A 119 -15.26 17.47 10.99
N LYS A 120 -14.30 18.36 11.29
CA LYS A 120 -13.81 18.65 12.65
C LYS A 120 -14.66 19.82 13.22
N PRO A 121 -14.62 20.17 14.53
CA PRO A 121 -13.76 19.67 15.63
C PRO A 121 -14.52 19.39 16.96
N SER A 122 -13.90 18.65 17.90
CA SER A 122 -13.77 19.07 19.33
C SER A 122 -13.15 18.00 20.23
N SER A 123 -12.21 18.47 21.07
CA SER A 123 -11.88 18.07 22.45
C SER A 123 -11.63 16.60 22.82
N ALA A 124 -10.41 16.39 23.35
CA ALA A 124 -10.09 15.74 24.63
C ALA A 124 -9.95 14.20 24.73
N SER A 125 -8.84 13.83 25.37
CA SER A 125 -8.56 12.60 26.14
C SER A 125 -8.29 11.34 25.31
N SER A 126 -7.03 10.93 25.08
CA SER A 126 -6.07 10.36 26.02
C SER A 126 -6.61 9.17 26.82
N GLU A 127 -5.88 8.05 26.73
CA GLU A 127 -5.96 6.83 27.57
C GLU A 127 -7.04 5.79 27.23
N ARG A 128 -6.77 4.93 26.23
CA ARG A 128 -7.33 3.57 26.17
C ARG A 128 -6.57 2.65 25.21
N GLY A 129 -5.38 2.20 25.63
CA GLY A 129 -4.56 1.28 24.82
C GLY A 129 -3.64 0.36 25.61
N LYS A 130 -3.74 0.33 26.95
CA LYS A 130 -2.86 -0.47 27.82
C LYS A 130 -3.47 -1.80 28.30
N GLU A 131 -4.79 -1.98 28.21
CA GLU A 131 -5.44 -3.14 28.86
C GLU A 131 -5.45 -4.43 28.01
N GLU A 132 -5.26 -4.32 26.69
CA GLU A 132 -5.35 -5.48 25.80
C GLU A 132 -4.02 -6.26 25.67
N ASN A 133 -2.89 -5.59 25.92
CA ASN A 133 -1.56 -6.21 25.83
C ASN A 133 -1.18 -6.97 27.12
N GLU A 134 -1.80 -6.64 28.26
CA GLU A 134 -1.53 -7.32 29.54
C GLU A 134 -2.22 -8.68 29.63
N LYS A 135 -3.44 -8.78 29.10
CA LYS A 135 -4.20 -10.06 29.04
C LYS A 135 -3.49 -11.11 28.18
N ARG A 136 -2.76 -10.68 27.12
CA ARG A 136 -1.94 -11.56 26.28
C ARG A 136 -0.69 -12.09 27.00
N LYS A 137 -0.04 -11.28 27.85
CA LYS A 137 1.12 -11.74 28.64
C LYS A 137 0.75 -12.76 29.71
N VAL A 138 -0.38 -12.57 30.39
CA VAL A 138 -0.86 -13.50 31.43
C VAL A 138 -1.28 -14.85 30.81
N LEU A 139 -1.95 -14.82 29.66
CA LEU A 139 -2.38 -16.03 28.96
C LEU A 139 -1.20 -16.85 28.42
N PHE A 140 -0.16 -16.19 27.89
CA PHE A 140 1.03 -16.87 27.37
C PHE A 140 1.95 -17.41 28.48
N GLY A 141 1.90 -16.82 29.68
CA GLY A 141 2.65 -17.28 30.85
C GLY A 141 2.13 -18.60 31.44
N TRP A 142 0.83 -18.88 31.33
CA TRP A 142 0.24 -20.14 31.82
C TRP A 142 0.52 -21.32 30.88
N LEU A 143 0.61 -21.07 29.57
CA LEU A 143 0.79 -22.11 28.56
C LEU A 143 2.22 -22.69 28.50
N LYS A 144 3.22 -22.00 29.06
CA LYS A 144 4.63 -22.45 29.11
C LYS A 144 5.00 -23.27 30.37
N ARG A 145 4.02 -23.63 31.21
CA ARG A 145 4.27 -24.31 32.49
C ARG A 145 3.43 -25.60 32.66
N LYS A 146 3.16 -26.29 31.56
CA LYS A 146 2.63 -27.65 31.50
C LYS A 146 3.40 -28.42 30.43
#